data_AF-A0A9P6N9S1-F1
#
_entry.id   AF-A0A9P6N9S1-F1
#
_cell.length_a   1.000
_cell.length_b   1.000
_cell.length_c   1.000
_cell.angle_alpha   90.00
_cell.angle_beta   90.00
_cell.angle_gamma   90.00
#
_symmetry.space_group_name_H-M   'P 1'
#
loop_
_entity.id
_entity.type
_entity.pdbx_description
1 polymer ?
#
loop_
_entity_poly.entity_id
_entity_poly.type
_entity_poly.pdbx_seq_one_letter_code
_entity_poly.pdbx_strand_id
1 'polypeptide(L)'
;MSGIRPNAVLGRIVPILMATFMALGSRLVLTEVCPFIINELGMSFVGRLYQATFLIIFTLVSALYLWIYLQPQTHSSPPARIPEAVQRKLIVYEVSDSLGTPSICDLCGGRLKPLRSRHCLDCGSCKTGFDHHCVWFSTCITASTTLKPFIQILLLAPILLFLGALPIVQIVRGQVAEVVRLTWTNGPSGDLLRTIWWTPWWGWAGGPGWRYAGGLVLGYWHYHSLRIQYEPMSDLPQPDQKYLSLSQPTLSTLILLLVAFLVFLVTLALLAITIRHTILHGRHTIDVERFRRWRPHHGKDPAGWDPRVKVWVPDRTGTGGKVVRLEPSEDVFDNGLIQNWQGLMGTQIFEWFVPWTAASPSGVRQSEGVEWHISSDWMEKLREREAFQDLTS
;
A
#
# COMPACT_ATOMS: atom_id res chain seq x y z
N MET A 1 -16.47 12.75 -20.25
CA MET A 1 -16.18 11.60 -21.14
C MET A 1 -16.06 10.35 -20.28
N SER A 2 -17.00 9.41 -20.42
CA SER A 2 -17.09 8.16 -19.67
C SER A 2 -16.12 7.10 -20.24
N GLY A 3 -14.82 7.38 -20.22
CA GLY A 3 -13.79 6.41 -20.56
C GLY A 3 -13.57 5.43 -19.40
N ILE A 4 -13.23 4.18 -19.72
CA ILE A 4 -12.77 3.20 -18.73
C ILE A 4 -11.50 3.75 -18.08
N ARG A 5 -11.54 4.03 -16.77
CA ARG A 5 -10.35 4.45 -16.02
C ARG A 5 -9.49 3.22 -15.75
N PRO A 6 -8.19 3.21 -16.16
CA PRO A 6 -7.30 2.09 -15.89
C PRO A 6 -7.26 1.68 -14.40
N ASN A 7 -7.25 2.66 -13.50
CA ASN A 7 -7.27 2.42 -12.05
C ASN A 7 -8.52 1.67 -11.57
N ALA A 8 -9.69 1.93 -12.17
CA ALA A 8 -10.92 1.23 -11.82
C ALA A 8 -10.91 -0.23 -12.29
N VAL A 9 -10.23 -0.53 -13.41
CA VAL A 9 -10.03 -1.91 -13.89
C VAL A 9 -9.01 -2.62 -13.00
N LEU A 10 -7.88 -1.99 -12.72
CA LEU A 10 -6.85 -2.51 -11.83
C LEU A 10 -7.40 -2.79 -10.43
N GLY A 11 -8.25 -1.91 -9.89
CA GLY A 11 -8.92 -2.12 -8.61
C GLY A 11 -9.81 -3.37 -8.56
N ARG A 12 -10.29 -3.89 -9.70
CA ARG A 12 -11.04 -5.16 -9.74
C ARG A 12 -10.15 -6.38 -9.85
N ILE A 13 -9.04 -6.26 -10.59
CA ILE A 13 -8.13 -7.37 -10.89
C ILE A 13 -7.17 -7.62 -9.74
N VAL A 14 -6.53 -6.56 -9.21
CA VAL A 14 -5.46 -6.67 -8.23
C VAL A 14 -5.92 -7.37 -6.94
N PRO A 15 -7.11 -7.10 -6.37
CA PRO A 15 -7.56 -7.83 -5.19
C PRO A 15 -7.77 -9.33 -5.41
N ILE A 16 -8.23 -9.73 -6.60
CA ILE A 16 -8.38 -11.14 -6.97
C ILE A 16 -6.99 -11.79 -7.05
N LEU A 17 -6.03 -11.15 -7.73
CA LEU A 17 -4.66 -11.64 -7.80
C LEU A 17 -4.02 -11.76 -6.41
N MET A 18 -4.25 -10.79 -5.52
CA MET A 18 -3.74 -10.83 -4.16
C MET A 18 -4.37 -11.96 -3.36
N ALA A 19 -5.69 -12.17 -3.47
CA ALA A 19 -6.38 -13.30 -2.84
C ALA A 19 -5.85 -14.66 -3.34
N THR A 20 -5.63 -14.80 -4.66
CA THR A 20 -5.01 -15.99 -5.24
C THR A 20 -3.59 -16.20 -4.72
N PHE A 21 -2.77 -15.15 -4.67
CA PHE A 21 -1.41 -15.21 -4.14
C PHE A 21 -1.40 -15.63 -2.67
N MET A 22 -2.25 -15.05 -1.84
CA MET A 22 -2.40 -15.40 -0.41
C MET A 22 -2.82 -16.86 -0.25
N ALA A 23 -3.78 -17.33 -1.04
CA ALA A 23 -4.26 -18.72 -0.98
C ALA A 23 -3.18 -19.73 -1.41
N LEU A 24 -2.50 -19.47 -2.53
CA LEU A 24 -1.45 -20.36 -3.04
C LEU A 24 -0.21 -20.36 -2.14
N GLY A 25 0.23 -19.19 -1.68
CA GLY A 25 1.37 -19.06 -0.79
C GLY A 25 1.14 -19.70 0.58
N SER A 26 -0.02 -19.47 1.20
CA SER A 26 -0.38 -20.12 2.47
C SER A 26 -0.54 -21.62 2.33
N ARG A 27 -1.13 -22.10 1.22
CA ARG A 27 -1.18 -23.55 0.93
C ARG A 27 0.23 -24.14 0.87
N LEU A 28 1.13 -23.56 0.07
CA LEU A 28 2.52 -24.03 -0.04
C LEU A 28 3.20 -24.14 1.34
N VAL A 29 3.08 -23.09 2.16
CA VAL A 29 3.70 -23.08 3.49
C VAL A 29 3.06 -24.14 4.41
N LEU A 30 1.73 -24.17 4.48
CA LEU A 30 1.02 -25.01 5.46
C LEU A 30 0.97 -26.50 5.08
N THR A 31 0.91 -26.83 3.79
CA THR A 31 0.78 -28.21 3.34
C THR A 31 2.10 -28.86 2.96
N GLU A 32 3.10 -28.08 2.55
CA GLU A 32 4.41 -28.64 2.14
C GLU A 32 5.52 -28.24 3.11
N VAL A 33 5.75 -26.95 3.35
CA VAL A 33 6.90 -26.48 4.16
C VAL A 33 6.81 -26.89 5.62
N CYS A 34 5.68 -26.61 6.29
CA CYS A 34 5.51 -26.95 7.71
C CYS A 34 5.63 -28.47 7.94
N PRO A 35 4.91 -29.34 7.18
CA PRO A 35 5.03 -30.77 7.40
C PRO A 35 6.40 -31.32 7.02
N PHE A 36 7.09 -30.73 6.04
CA PHE A 36 8.49 -31.10 5.71
C PHE A 36 9.42 -30.82 6.89
N ILE A 37 9.34 -29.64 7.50
CA ILE A 37 10.15 -29.28 8.68
C ILE A 37 9.84 -30.18 9.89
N ILE A 38 8.56 -30.48 10.12
CA ILE A 38 8.12 -31.26 11.28
C ILE A 38 8.49 -32.74 11.14
N ASN A 39 8.23 -33.33 9.98
CA ASN A 39 8.30 -34.78 9.77
C ASN A 39 9.64 -35.21 9.16
N GLU A 40 10.12 -34.54 8.11
CA GLU A 40 11.31 -34.98 7.38
C GLU A 40 12.60 -34.49 8.05
N LEU A 41 12.62 -33.24 8.51
CA LEU A 41 13.77 -32.70 9.25
C LEU A 41 13.74 -33.09 10.75
N GLY A 42 12.68 -33.73 11.23
CA GLY A 42 12.51 -34.12 12.64
C GLY A 42 12.41 -32.93 13.61
N MET A 43 12.30 -31.70 13.13
CA MET A 43 12.31 -30.47 13.95
C MET A 43 10.92 -30.12 14.47
N SER A 44 10.25 -31.07 15.14
CA SER A 44 8.84 -30.97 15.53
C SER A 44 8.46 -29.71 16.32
N PHE A 45 9.25 -29.32 17.33
CA PHE A 45 8.97 -28.12 18.12
C PHE A 45 9.11 -26.84 17.28
N VAL A 46 10.23 -26.69 16.57
CA VAL A 46 10.52 -25.53 15.72
C VAL A 46 9.49 -25.41 14.59
N GLY A 47 9.16 -26.51 13.94
CA GLY A 47 8.17 -26.55 12.87
C GLY A 47 6.77 -26.16 13.35
N ARG A 48 6.34 -26.62 14.54
CA ARG A 48 5.06 -26.20 15.13
C ARG A 48 5.05 -24.73 15.54
N LEU A 49 6.14 -24.23 16.12
CA LEU A 49 6.28 -22.81 16.45
C LEU A 49 6.22 -21.94 15.19
N TYR A 50 6.97 -22.31 14.15
CA TYR A 50 6.93 -21.66 12.84
C TYR A 50 5.52 -21.65 12.24
N GLN A 51 4.84 -22.81 12.23
CA GLN A 51 3.48 -22.93 11.73
C GLN A 51 2.51 -22.03 12.49
N ALA A 52 2.58 -21.99 13.83
CA ALA A 52 1.74 -21.14 14.66
C ALA A 52 2.01 -19.66 14.40
N THR A 53 3.27 -19.23 14.37
CA THR A 53 3.65 -17.84 14.06
C THR A 53 3.17 -17.43 12.67
N PHE A 54 3.39 -18.27 11.66
CA PHE A 54 2.92 -18.02 10.29
C PHE A 54 1.39 -17.87 10.26
N LEU A 55 0.65 -18.79 10.88
CA LEU A 55 -0.82 -18.74 10.93
C LEU A 55 -1.34 -17.49 11.63
N ILE A 56 -0.75 -17.09 12.75
CA ILE A 56 -1.14 -15.89 13.49
C ILE A 56 -0.95 -14.65 12.61
N ILE A 57 0.25 -14.46 12.05
CA ILE A 57 0.54 -13.28 11.22
C ILE A 57 -0.28 -13.30 9.93
N PHE A 58 -0.41 -14.46 9.27
CA PHE A 58 -1.22 -14.62 8.07
C PHE A 58 -2.68 -14.26 8.33
N THR A 59 -3.25 -14.73 9.45
CA THR A 59 -4.64 -14.44 9.83
C THR A 59 -4.82 -12.95 10.11
N LEU A 60 -3.90 -12.32 10.86
CA LEU A 60 -3.92 -10.89 11.15
C LEU A 60 -3.84 -10.05 9.86
N VAL A 61 -2.87 -10.32 8.99
CA VAL A 61 -2.71 -9.62 7.71
C VAL A 61 -3.95 -9.81 6.83
N SER A 62 -4.49 -11.03 6.76
CA SER A 62 -5.70 -11.32 5.99
C SER A 62 -6.93 -10.60 6.52
N ALA A 63 -7.10 -10.57 7.85
CA ALA A 63 -8.20 -9.88 8.50
C ALA A 63 -8.11 -8.36 8.26
N LEU A 64 -6.93 -7.76 8.41
CA LEU A 64 -6.71 -6.34 8.11
C LEU A 64 -6.96 -6.03 6.64
N TYR A 65 -6.46 -6.87 5.73
CA TYR A 65 -6.65 -6.70 4.30
C TYR A 65 -8.15 -6.73 3.93
N LEU A 66 -8.87 -7.74 4.43
CA LEU A 66 -10.31 -7.86 4.22
C LEU A 66 -11.07 -6.69 4.84
N TRP A 67 -10.68 -6.25 6.04
CA TRP A 67 -11.33 -5.12 6.70
C TRP A 67 -11.21 -3.83 5.87
N ILE A 68 -10.04 -3.54 5.28
CA ILE A 68 -9.86 -2.39 4.38
C ILE A 68 -10.64 -2.60 3.09
N TYR A 69 -10.49 -3.76 2.45
CA TYR A 69 -11.13 -4.07 1.17
C TYR A 69 -12.66 -3.99 1.23
N LEU A 70 -13.26 -4.42 2.35
CA LEU A 70 -14.70 -4.40 2.57
C LEU A 70 -15.25 -3.03 3.02
N GLN A 71 -14.40 -2.01 3.19
CA GLN A 71 -14.90 -0.66 3.48
C GLN A 71 -15.78 -0.18 2.33
N PRO A 72 -16.96 0.40 2.63
CA PRO A 72 -17.83 0.93 1.59
C PRO A 72 -17.12 2.06 0.83
N GLN A 73 -17.44 2.22 -0.44
CA GLN A 73 -16.89 3.32 -1.27
C GLN A 73 -17.27 4.70 -0.74
N THR A 74 -18.23 4.79 0.19
CA THR A 74 -18.65 6.03 0.88
C THR A 74 -17.99 6.23 2.24
N HIS A 75 -17.11 5.33 2.72
CA HIS A 75 -16.41 5.53 3.99
C HIS A 75 -15.63 6.85 4.00
N SER A 76 -15.52 7.50 5.17
CA SER A 76 -14.87 8.81 5.32
C SER A 76 -15.39 9.89 4.34
N SER A 77 -16.65 9.80 3.92
CA SER A 77 -17.28 10.91 3.21
C SER A 77 -17.55 12.06 4.18
N PRO A 78 -17.37 13.33 3.76
CA PRO A 78 -17.75 14.47 4.58
C PRO A 78 -19.22 14.42 5.03
N PRO A 79 -19.54 15.03 6.17
CA PRO A 79 -20.92 15.15 6.65
C PRO A 79 -21.82 15.75 5.56
N ALA A 80 -23.07 15.27 5.50
CA ALA A 80 -24.04 15.73 4.51
C ALA A 80 -24.40 17.22 4.66
N ARG A 81 -24.27 17.77 5.87
CA ARG A 81 -24.50 19.18 6.19
C ARG A 81 -23.20 19.78 6.74
N ILE A 82 -23.00 21.07 6.51
CA ILE A 82 -21.87 21.79 7.10
C ILE A 82 -22.00 21.70 8.64
N PRO A 83 -20.99 21.21 9.39
CA PRO A 83 -21.08 21.12 10.84
C PRO A 83 -21.26 22.50 11.49
N GLU A 84 -21.96 22.54 12.62
CA GLU A 84 -22.22 23.77 13.36
C GLU A 84 -20.93 24.51 13.75
N ALA A 85 -19.86 23.79 14.08
CA ALA A 85 -18.54 24.37 14.36
C ALA A 85 -17.98 25.18 13.18
N VAL A 86 -18.23 24.74 11.94
CA VAL A 86 -17.82 25.47 10.72
C VAL A 86 -18.77 26.64 10.47
N GLN A 87 -20.09 26.44 10.62
CA GLN A 87 -21.08 27.51 10.44
C GLN A 87 -20.86 28.68 11.40
N ARG A 88 -20.56 28.37 12.67
CA ARG A 88 -20.24 29.33 13.73
C ARG A 88 -18.77 29.77 13.73
N LYS A 89 -17.97 29.30 12.77
CA LYS A 89 -16.56 29.67 12.57
C LYS A 89 -15.66 29.44 13.80
N LEU A 90 -15.92 28.36 14.55
CA LEU A 90 -15.25 28.03 15.82
C LEU A 90 -13.96 27.22 15.67
N ILE A 91 -13.73 26.63 14.50
CA ILE A 91 -12.58 25.74 14.22
C ILE A 91 -11.81 26.21 13.00
N VAL A 92 -10.64 25.62 12.74
CA VAL A 92 -9.89 25.84 11.50
C VAL A 92 -10.47 24.98 10.38
N TYR A 93 -10.84 25.59 9.24
CA TYR A 93 -11.38 24.90 8.07
C TYR A 93 -10.94 25.56 6.75
N GLU A 94 -10.97 24.81 5.65
CA GLU A 94 -10.62 25.29 4.30
C GLU A 94 -11.70 26.25 3.76
N VAL A 95 -11.30 27.40 3.22
CA VAL A 95 -12.20 28.46 2.72
C VAL A 95 -11.97 28.79 1.25
N SER A 96 -13.03 29.20 0.56
CA SER A 96 -12.99 29.52 -0.87
C SER A 96 -12.60 30.97 -1.16
N ASP A 97 -12.81 31.90 -0.22
CA ASP A 97 -12.63 33.35 -0.37
C ASP A 97 -12.06 34.01 0.91
N SER A 98 -11.80 35.32 0.83
CA SER A 98 -11.36 36.14 1.96
C SER A 98 -12.43 36.40 3.03
N LEU A 99 -13.72 36.18 2.71
CA LEU A 99 -14.85 36.33 3.64
C LEU A 99 -14.98 35.12 4.61
N GLY A 100 -14.24 34.05 4.33
CA GLY A 100 -14.27 32.82 5.10
C GLY A 100 -15.45 31.92 4.74
N THR A 101 -15.91 31.97 3.49
CA THR A 101 -16.91 31.02 2.99
C THR A 101 -16.31 29.60 2.97
N PRO A 102 -16.97 28.59 3.57
CA PRO A 102 -16.45 27.22 3.58
C PRO A 102 -16.25 26.68 2.15
N SER A 103 -15.12 26.01 1.92
CA SER A 103 -14.87 25.36 0.63
C SER A 103 -15.86 24.23 0.38
N ILE A 104 -16.35 24.15 -0.86
CA ILE A 104 -17.30 23.11 -1.30
C ILE A 104 -16.74 22.31 -2.48
N CYS A 105 -17.35 21.16 -2.76
CA CYS A 105 -17.03 20.32 -3.90
C CYS A 105 -18.19 20.25 -4.88
N ASP A 106 -17.98 20.78 -6.08
CA ASP A 106 -18.97 20.80 -7.16
C ASP A 106 -19.35 19.38 -7.62
N LEU A 107 -18.36 18.48 -7.71
CA LEU A 107 -18.57 17.08 -8.07
C LEU A 107 -19.41 16.30 -7.05
N CYS A 108 -19.50 16.80 -5.81
CA CYS A 108 -20.34 16.23 -4.76
C CYS A 108 -21.64 17.02 -4.56
N GLY A 109 -22.03 17.88 -5.50
CA GLY A 109 -23.26 18.67 -5.42
C GLY A 109 -23.19 19.79 -4.36
N GLY A 110 -22.03 20.45 -4.23
CA GLY A 110 -21.85 21.57 -3.31
C GLY A 110 -21.68 21.17 -1.84
N ARG A 111 -21.37 19.90 -1.55
CA ARG A 111 -21.03 19.46 -0.19
C ARG A 111 -19.75 20.13 0.30
N LEU A 112 -19.65 20.29 1.63
CA LEU A 112 -18.43 20.75 2.29
C LEU A 112 -17.24 19.92 1.81
N LYS A 113 -16.14 20.62 1.51
CA LYS A 113 -14.82 20.05 1.27
C LYS A 113 -13.96 20.34 2.50
N PRO A 114 -13.86 19.42 3.47
CA PRO A 114 -13.07 19.63 4.66
C PRO A 114 -11.59 19.85 4.38
N LEU A 115 -10.89 20.40 5.36
CA LEU A 115 -9.44 20.51 5.31
C LEU A 115 -8.81 19.11 5.15
N ARG A 116 -7.75 19.01 4.34
CA ARG A 116 -7.09 17.74 3.97
C ARG A 116 -8.02 16.70 3.34
N SER A 117 -9.07 17.15 2.66
CA SER A 117 -9.97 16.28 1.88
C SER A 117 -9.74 16.42 0.36
N ARG A 118 -10.12 15.36 -0.37
CA ARG A 118 -10.09 15.36 -1.85
C ARG A 118 -11.26 14.56 -2.41
N HIS A 119 -11.81 15.01 -3.53
CA HIS A 119 -12.71 14.19 -4.34
C HIS A 119 -11.94 13.05 -5.01
N CYS A 120 -12.22 11.82 -4.61
CA CYS A 120 -11.71 10.65 -5.31
C CYS A 120 -12.66 10.29 -6.45
N LEU A 121 -12.21 10.47 -7.69
CA LEU A 121 -12.99 10.08 -8.87
C LEU A 121 -13.31 8.58 -8.84
N ASP A 122 -12.36 7.76 -8.38
CA ASP A 122 -12.53 6.30 -8.31
C ASP A 122 -13.67 5.88 -7.36
N CYS A 123 -13.76 6.51 -6.19
CA CYS A 123 -14.84 6.27 -5.24
C CYS A 123 -16.11 7.12 -5.49
N GLY A 124 -16.05 8.12 -6.37
CA GLY A 124 -17.16 9.05 -6.67
C GLY A 124 -17.56 9.95 -5.49
N SER A 125 -16.69 10.16 -4.50
CA SER A 125 -16.98 10.95 -3.30
C SER A 125 -15.75 11.66 -2.76
N CYS A 126 -15.96 12.77 -2.05
CA CYS A 126 -14.92 13.38 -1.23
C CYS A 126 -14.52 12.46 -0.09
N LYS A 127 -13.24 12.47 0.27
CA LYS A 127 -12.65 11.71 1.37
C LYS A 127 -11.99 12.64 2.36
N THR A 128 -12.41 12.60 3.61
CA THR A 128 -11.75 13.32 4.70
C THR A 128 -10.44 12.65 5.07
N GLY A 129 -9.39 13.43 5.31
CA GLY A 129 -8.06 12.88 5.60
C GLY A 129 -7.53 12.02 4.46
N PHE A 130 -7.73 12.47 3.23
CA PHE A 130 -7.36 11.72 2.04
C PHE A 130 -5.85 11.51 1.99
N ASP A 131 -5.44 10.25 1.92
CA ASP A 131 -4.07 9.89 1.58
C ASP A 131 -4.00 9.51 0.09
N HIS A 132 -4.49 8.33 -0.28
CA HIS A 132 -4.50 7.91 -1.68
C HIS A 132 -5.63 6.94 -2.00
N HIS A 133 -5.96 6.77 -3.28
CA HIS A 133 -6.77 5.65 -3.73
C HIS A 133 -5.86 4.45 -3.99
N CYS A 134 -6.05 3.36 -3.25
CA CYS A 134 -5.17 2.21 -3.31
C CYS A 134 -5.75 1.12 -4.20
N VAL A 135 -5.10 0.88 -5.34
CA VAL A 135 -5.49 -0.18 -6.29
C VAL A 135 -5.44 -1.58 -5.66
N TRP A 136 -4.61 -1.79 -4.64
CA TRP A 136 -4.48 -3.06 -3.92
C TRP A 136 -5.72 -3.42 -3.10
N PHE A 137 -6.45 -2.42 -2.61
CA PHE A 137 -7.67 -2.62 -1.81
C PHE A 137 -8.95 -2.16 -2.54
N SER A 138 -8.82 -1.60 -3.75
CA SER A 138 -9.93 -0.99 -4.49
C SER A 138 -10.71 0.08 -3.70
N THR A 139 -10.03 0.79 -2.80
CA THR A 139 -10.66 1.77 -1.91
C THR A 139 -9.68 2.87 -1.53
N CYS A 140 -10.20 3.97 -0.96
CA CYS A 140 -9.35 5.03 -0.44
C CYS A 140 -8.70 4.65 0.89
N ILE A 141 -7.44 5.04 1.03
CA ILE A 141 -6.75 5.11 2.31
C ILE A 141 -6.97 6.50 2.89
N THR A 142 -7.55 6.56 4.08
CA THR A 142 -7.92 7.80 4.78
C THR A 142 -7.42 7.76 6.21
N ALA A 143 -6.92 8.89 6.70
CA ALA A 143 -6.39 9.03 8.05
C ALA A 143 -7.41 8.64 9.14
N SER A 144 -8.70 8.91 8.88
CA SER A 144 -9.78 8.68 9.85
C SER A 144 -10.21 7.21 9.97
N THR A 145 -9.85 6.34 9.03
CA THR A 145 -10.47 5.00 8.97
C THR A 145 -9.48 3.92 8.53
N THR A 146 -8.86 4.05 7.36
CA THR A 146 -8.10 2.95 6.73
C THR A 146 -6.58 3.09 6.82
N LEU A 147 -6.05 4.27 7.16
CA LEU A 147 -4.59 4.50 7.22
C LEU A 147 -3.92 3.70 8.34
N LYS A 148 -4.56 3.57 9.50
CA LYS A 148 -4.06 2.75 10.61
C LYS A 148 -3.91 1.27 10.24
N PRO A 149 -4.96 0.56 9.78
CA PRO A 149 -4.82 -0.83 9.36
C PRO A 149 -3.91 -0.99 8.14
N PHE A 150 -3.83 0.02 7.26
CA PHE A 150 -2.85 0.03 6.18
C PHE A 150 -1.40 0.01 6.72
N ILE A 151 -1.07 0.86 7.70
CA ILE A 151 0.26 0.85 8.36
C ILE A 151 0.53 -0.50 9.04
N GLN A 152 -0.46 -1.09 9.70
CA GLN A 152 -0.32 -2.42 10.33
C GLN A 152 0.01 -3.50 9.28
N ILE A 153 -0.63 -3.47 8.11
CA ILE A 153 -0.28 -4.35 6.98
C ILE A 153 1.15 -4.07 6.51
N LEU A 154 1.56 -2.81 6.36
CA LEU A 154 2.92 -2.47 5.94
C LEU A 154 4.01 -2.96 6.92
N LEU A 155 3.68 -3.13 8.20
CA LEU A 155 4.59 -3.71 9.20
C LEU A 155 4.56 -5.25 9.19
N LEU A 156 3.37 -5.86 9.11
CA LEU A 156 3.21 -7.30 9.26
C LEU A 156 3.46 -8.09 7.96
N ALA A 157 3.09 -7.54 6.80
CA ALA A 157 3.23 -8.23 5.52
C ALA A 157 4.69 -8.52 5.14
N PRO A 158 5.67 -7.60 5.31
CA PRO A 158 7.08 -7.94 5.07
C PRO A 158 7.57 -9.09 5.94
N ILE A 159 7.17 -9.13 7.22
CA ILE A 159 7.53 -10.20 8.16
C ILE A 159 6.93 -11.53 7.68
N LEU A 160 5.64 -11.53 7.32
CA LEU A 160 4.96 -12.72 6.79
C LEU A 160 5.63 -13.26 5.52
N LEU A 161 5.94 -12.38 4.56
CA LEU A 161 6.59 -12.74 3.31
C LEU A 161 8.00 -13.29 3.54
N PHE A 162 8.76 -12.68 4.45
CA PHE A 162 10.07 -13.17 4.85
C PHE A 162 9.99 -14.56 5.49
N LEU A 163 9.08 -14.76 6.43
CA LEU A 163 8.86 -16.06 7.09
C LEU A 163 8.42 -17.16 6.09
N GLY A 164 7.56 -16.81 5.13
CA GLY A 164 7.12 -17.75 4.09
C GLY A 164 8.23 -18.12 3.10
N ALA A 165 9.08 -17.15 2.72
CA ALA A 165 10.13 -17.36 1.72
C ALA A 165 11.40 -18.01 2.29
N LEU A 166 11.75 -17.74 3.56
CA LEU A 166 13.03 -18.13 4.16
C LEU A 166 13.37 -19.62 4.02
N PRO A 167 12.47 -20.59 4.31
CA PRO A 167 12.80 -22.01 4.18
C PRO A 167 12.93 -22.47 2.72
N ILE A 168 12.28 -21.75 1.80
CA ILE A 168 12.10 -22.17 0.41
C ILE A 168 13.18 -21.58 -0.49
N VAL A 169 13.72 -20.40 -0.15
CA VAL A 169 14.60 -19.63 -1.06
C VAL A 169 15.87 -20.40 -1.46
N GLN A 170 16.48 -21.16 -0.55
CA GLN A 170 17.68 -21.94 -0.87
C GLN A 170 17.36 -23.15 -1.75
N ILE A 171 16.22 -23.80 -1.51
CA ILE A 171 15.73 -24.92 -2.32
C ILE A 171 15.46 -24.44 -3.75
N VAL A 172 14.69 -23.36 -3.89
CA VAL A 172 14.36 -22.81 -5.21
C VAL A 172 15.60 -22.26 -5.91
N ARG A 173 16.57 -21.70 -5.20
CA ARG A 173 17.85 -21.29 -5.81
C ARG A 173 18.57 -22.49 -6.43
N GLY A 174 18.59 -23.64 -5.75
CA GLY A 174 19.13 -24.89 -6.29
C GLY A 174 18.34 -25.38 -7.52
N GLN A 175 17.01 -25.40 -7.42
CA GLN A 175 16.11 -25.77 -8.52
C GLN A 175 16.28 -24.87 -9.75
N VAL A 176 16.38 -23.55 -9.56
CA VAL A 176 16.63 -22.59 -10.65
C VAL A 176 17.99 -22.87 -11.29
N ALA A 177 19.04 -23.10 -10.49
CA ALA A 177 20.36 -23.41 -11.01
C ALA A 177 20.36 -24.70 -11.84
N GLU A 178 19.61 -25.71 -11.42
CA GLU A 178 19.43 -26.96 -12.17
C GLU A 178 18.68 -26.73 -13.49
N VAL A 179 17.55 -26.01 -13.46
CA VAL A 179 16.79 -25.68 -14.68
C VAL A 179 17.66 -24.87 -15.63
N VAL A 180 18.38 -23.86 -15.14
CA VAL A 180 19.33 -23.07 -15.95
C VAL A 180 20.41 -23.97 -16.53
N ARG A 181 21.00 -24.86 -15.74
CA ARG A 181 21.99 -25.82 -16.25
C ARG A 181 21.41 -26.61 -17.43
N LEU A 182 20.26 -27.25 -17.25
CA LEU A 182 19.61 -28.08 -18.28
C LEU A 182 19.12 -27.29 -19.50
N THR A 183 18.73 -26.04 -19.32
CA THR A 183 18.19 -25.17 -20.38
C THR A 183 19.30 -24.66 -21.31
N TRP A 184 20.52 -24.48 -20.77
CA TRP A 184 21.68 -23.95 -21.49
C TRP A 184 22.79 -24.99 -21.72
N THR A 185 22.59 -26.27 -21.39
CA THR A 185 23.57 -27.32 -21.72
C THR A 185 23.68 -27.51 -23.24
N ASN A 186 24.88 -27.80 -23.71
CA ASN A 186 25.12 -28.24 -25.10
C ASN A 186 24.98 -29.78 -25.26
N GLY A 187 24.48 -30.48 -24.25
CA GLY A 187 24.27 -31.93 -24.25
C GLY A 187 22.88 -32.36 -24.79
N PRO A 188 22.53 -33.65 -24.69
CA PRO A 188 21.30 -34.21 -25.27
C PRO A 188 20.02 -33.49 -24.82
N SER A 189 19.97 -33.05 -23.56
CA SER A 189 18.85 -32.28 -23.01
C SER A 189 18.65 -30.92 -23.69
N GLY A 190 19.73 -30.26 -24.12
CA GLY A 190 19.66 -28.96 -24.78
C GLY A 190 19.09 -29.03 -26.20
N ASP A 191 19.06 -30.20 -26.85
CA ASP A 191 18.65 -30.34 -28.25
C ASP A 191 17.15 -30.09 -28.45
N LEU A 192 16.30 -30.47 -27.49
CA LEU A 192 14.88 -30.13 -27.51
C LEU A 192 14.68 -28.61 -27.52
N LEU A 193 15.26 -27.90 -26.54
CA LEU A 193 15.13 -26.45 -26.46
C LEU A 193 15.85 -25.73 -27.61
N ARG A 194 16.94 -26.31 -28.12
CA ARG A 194 17.65 -25.80 -29.29
C ARG A 194 16.77 -25.84 -30.53
N THR A 195 16.05 -26.92 -30.75
CA THR A 195 15.16 -27.09 -31.91
C THR A 195 13.89 -26.24 -31.81
N ILE A 196 13.26 -26.14 -30.64
CA ILE A 196 11.98 -25.42 -30.49
C ILE A 196 12.12 -23.93 -30.12
N TRP A 197 13.26 -23.51 -29.57
CA TRP A 197 13.42 -22.16 -29.02
C TRP A 197 14.72 -21.43 -29.41
N TRP A 198 15.89 -22.04 -29.22
CA TRP A 198 17.16 -21.32 -29.41
C TRP A 198 17.52 -21.10 -30.89
N THR A 199 17.32 -22.09 -31.75
CA THR A 199 17.60 -21.99 -33.19
C THR A 199 16.53 -21.19 -33.93
N PRO A 200 15.22 -21.38 -33.68
CA PRO A 200 14.20 -20.68 -34.43
C PRO A 200 14.19 -19.16 -34.23
N TRP A 201 13.81 -18.44 -35.28
CA TRP A 201 13.75 -16.98 -35.27
C TRP A 201 12.69 -16.44 -34.29
N TRP A 202 11.60 -17.17 -34.03
CA TRP A 202 10.55 -16.72 -33.11
C TRP A 202 11.03 -16.61 -31.65
N GLY A 203 12.10 -17.32 -31.28
CA GLY A 203 12.76 -17.11 -29.99
C GLY A 203 13.29 -15.67 -29.81
N TRP A 204 13.45 -14.93 -30.91
CA TRP A 204 13.84 -13.51 -30.93
C TRP A 204 12.67 -12.53 -31.07
N ALA A 205 11.42 -12.99 -31.20
CA ALA A 205 10.28 -12.11 -31.50
C ALA A 205 10.07 -10.99 -30.45
N GLY A 206 10.41 -11.23 -29.18
CA GLY A 206 10.36 -10.24 -28.10
C GLY A 206 11.71 -9.60 -27.74
N GLY A 207 12.73 -9.74 -28.60
CA GLY A 207 14.08 -9.23 -28.37
C GLY A 207 14.91 -10.05 -27.37
N PRO A 208 16.10 -9.52 -26.96
CA PRO A 208 17.04 -10.25 -26.11
C PRO A 208 16.43 -10.69 -24.77
N GLY A 209 15.69 -9.83 -24.07
CA GLY A 209 15.10 -10.17 -22.78
C GLY A 209 14.11 -11.34 -22.87
N TRP A 210 13.22 -11.30 -23.87
CA TRP A 210 12.26 -12.38 -24.12
C TRP A 210 12.95 -13.70 -24.44
N ARG A 211 14.01 -13.67 -25.25
CA ARG A 211 14.73 -14.88 -25.66
C ARG A 211 15.21 -15.69 -24.46
N TYR A 212 15.82 -15.04 -23.47
CA TYR A 212 16.32 -15.72 -22.28
C TYR A 212 15.19 -16.06 -21.29
N ALA A 213 14.21 -15.17 -21.10
CA ALA A 213 13.09 -15.42 -20.19
C ALA A 213 12.21 -16.58 -20.67
N GLY A 214 11.84 -16.59 -21.96
CA GLY A 214 11.07 -17.68 -22.56
C GLY A 214 11.82 -19.01 -22.57
N GLY A 215 13.14 -18.98 -22.76
CA GLY A 215 14.00 -20.17 -22.63
C GLY A 215 13.92 -20.77 -21.23
N LEU A 216 14.00 -19.93 -20.19
CA LEU A 216 13.84 -20.38 -18.79
C LEU A 216 12.44 -20.94 -18.53
N VAL A 217 11.38 -20.28 -19.01
CA VAL A 217 9.99 -20.76 -18.87
C VAL A 217 9.81 -22.11 -19.54
N LEU A 218 10.32 -22.29 -20.75
CA LEU A 218 10.29 -23.58 -21.45
C LEU A 218 11.16 -24.62 -20.74
N GLY A 219 12.27 -24.21 -20.12
CA GLY A 219 13.10 -25.05 -19.26
C GLY A 219 12.30 -25.62 -18.08
N TYR A 220 11.50 -24.80 -17.42
CA TYR A 220 10.57 -25.25 -16.38
C TYR A 220 9.45 -26.14 -16.94
N TRP A 221 8.86 -25.75 -18.07
CA TRP A 221 7.75 -26.49 -18.69
C TRP A 221 8.16 -27.89 -19.15
N HIS A 222 9.36 -28.02 -19.72
CA HIS A 222 9.92 -29.27 -20.23
C HIS A 222 10.91 -29.92 -19.26
N TYR A 223 10.97 -29.47 -18.00
CA TYR A 223 11.99 -29.90 -17.03
C TYR A 223 12.14 -31.42 -16.95
N HIS A 224 11.03 -32.15 -16.83
CA HIS A 224 11.08 -33.62 -16.72
C HIS A 224 11.68 -34.29 -17.96
N SER A 225 11.30 -33.83 -19.16
CA SER A 225 11.85 -34.31 -20.42
C SER A 225 13.35 -34.00 -20.54
N LEU A 226 13.77 -32.81 -20.12
CA LEU A 226 15.17 -32.39 -20.12
C LEU A 226 16.01 -33.21 -19.14
N ARG A 227 15.46 -33.53 -17.96
CA ARG A 227 16.16 -34.28 -16.93
C ARG A 227 16.40 -35.74 -17.32
N ILE A 228 15.39 -36.43 -17.86
CA ILE A 228 15.52 -37.84 -18.30
C ILE A 228 16.57 -38.01 -19.39
N GLN A 229 16.75 -37.01 -20.26
CA GLN A 229 17.77 -37.04 -21.31
C GLN A 229 19.21 -36.90 -20.78
N TYR A 230 19.38 -36.41 -19.54
CA TYR A 230 20.68 -36.22 -18.89
C TYR A 230 20.99 -37.33 -17.87
N GLU A 231 20.01 -37.75 -17.07
CA GLU A 231 20.10 -38.85 -16.10
C GLU A 231 19.06 -39.93 -16.45
N PRO A 232 19.48 -41.13 -16.86
CA PRO A 232 18.57 -42.23 -17.18
C PRO A 232 17.66 -42.58 -15.98
N MET A 233 16.42 -42.96 -16.28
CA MET A 233 15.33 -43.15 -15.30
C MET A 233 15.61 -44.21 -14.20
N SER A 234 16.64 -45.05 -14.35
CA SER A 234 17.04 -46.05 -13.35
C SER A 234 17.63 -45.46 -12.07
N ASP A 235 18.20 -44.25 -12.15
CA ASP A 235 18.98 -43.66 -11.05
C ASP A 235 18.25 -42.47 -10.39
N LEU A 236 17.06 -42.11 -10.89
CA LEU A 236 16.30 -40.97 -10.41
C LEU A 236 15.39 -41.35 -9.23
N PRO A 237 15.51 -40.67 -8.08
CA PRO A 237 14.51 -40.76 -7.02
C PRO A 237 13.15 -40.34 -7.57
N GLN A 238 12.11 -41.14 -7.35
CA GLN A 238 10.76 -40.72 -7.71
C GLN A 238 10.43 -39.43 -6.93
N PRO A 239 9.81 -38.43 -7.58
CA PRO A 239 9.47 -37.19 -6.91
C PRO A 239 8.53 -37.49 -5.76
N ASP A 240 8.87 -36.98 -4.58
CA ASP A 240 7.97 -37.07 -3.44
C ASP A 240 6.71 -36.26 -3.74
N GLN A 241 5.62 -36.99 -4.02
CA GLN A 241 4.29 -36.46 -4.32
C GLN A 241 3.75 -35.59 -3.16
N LYS A 242 4.22 -35.82 -1.93
CA LYS A 242 3.80 -35.09 -0.74
C LYS A 242 4.39 -33.68 -0.67
N TYR A 243 5.62 -33.49 -1.17
CA TYR A 243 6.35 -32.23 -1.14
C TYR A 243 6.81 -31.80 -2.54
N LEU A 244 5.90 -31.89 -3.51
CA LEU A 244 6.19 -31.70 -4.92
C LEU A 244 6.94 -30.41 -5.24
N SER A 245 6.56 -29.30 -4.60
CA SER A 245 7.15 -27.99 -4.83
C SER A 245 8.57 -27.87 -4.26
N LEU A 246 8.88 -28.68 -3.23
CA LEU A 246 10.19 -28.73 -2.57
C LEU A 246 11.12 -29.74 -3.25
N SER A 247 10.58 -30.85 -3.73
CA SER A 247 11.34 -31.96 -4.32
C SER A 247 11.76 -31.70 -5.77
N GLN A 248 11.00 -30.89 -6.52
CA GLN A 248 11.34 -30.58 -7.92
C GLN A 248 11.02 -29.13 -8.33
N PRO A 249 11.75 -28.59 -9.33
CA PRO A 249 11.47 -27.28 -9.89
C PRO A 249 10.05 -27.20 -10.46
N THR A 250 9.26 -26.27 -9.93
CA THR A 250 7.94 -25.95 -10.44
C THR A 250 7.85 -24.46 -10.77
N LEU A 251 7.32 -24.12 -11.95
CA LEU A 251 7.20 -22.73 -12.40
C LEU A 251 6.31 -21.91 -11.45
N SER A 252 5.27 -22.53 -10.90
CA SER A 252 4.37 -21.91 -9.94
C SER A 252 5.10 -21.43 -8.68
N THR A 253 5.98 -22.25 -8.11
CA THR A 253 6.75 -21.90 -6.91
C THR A 253 7.73 -20.75 -7.18
N LEU A 254 8.39 -20.76 -8.35
CA LEU A 254 9.24 -19.64 -8.76
C LEU A 254 8.41 -18.35 -8.90
N ILE A 255 7.27 -18.39 -9.58
CA ILE A 255 6.38 -17.24 -9.73
C ILE A 255 5.90 -16.73 -8.37
N LEU A 256 5.49 -17.62 -7.46
CA LEU A 256 5.06 -17.24 -6.11
C LEU A 256 6.18 -16.52 -5.35
N LEU A 257 7.42 -17.00 -5.40
CA LEU A 257 8.54 -16.32 -4.73
C LEU A 257 8.89 -14.98 -5.39
N LEU A 258 8.84 -14.88 -6.73
CA LEU A 258 9.07 -13.61 -7.42
C LEU A 258 8.00 -12.56 -7.09
N VAL A 259 6.73 -12.98 -7.04
CA VAL A 259 5.62 -12.11 -6.60
C VAL A 259 5.78 -11.74 -5.13
N ALA A 260 6.11 -12.69 -4.26
CA ALA A 260 6.37 -12.42 -2.84
C ALA A 260 7.50 -11.38 -2.66
N PHE A 261 8.59 -11.51 -3.41
CA PHE A 261 9.69 -10.56 -3.40
C PHE A 261 9.28 -9.17 -3.91
N LEU A 262 8.52 -9.09 -5.00
CA LEU A 262 8.00 -7.82 -5.50
C LEU A 262 7.10 -7.13 -4.45
N VAL A 263 6.15 -7.86 -3.87
CA VAL A 263 5.26 -7.33 -2.83
C VAL A 263 6.05 -6.92 -1.58
N PHE A 264 7.09 -7.69 -1.20
CA PHE A 264 7.99 -7.34 -0.11
C PHE A 264 8.71 -6.00 -0.36
N LEU A 265 9.26 -5.79 -1.56
CA LEU A 265 9.92 -4.52 -1.89
C LEU A 265 8.93 -3.34 -1.91
N VAL A 266 7.74 -3.53 -2.49
CA VAL A 266 6.70 -2.49 -2.55
C VAL A 266 6.24 -2.11 -1.14
N THR A 267 6.01 -3.10 -0.27
CA THR A 267 5.58 -2.85 1.12
C THR A 267 6.65 -2.13 1.93
N LEU A 268 7.93 -2.48 1.79
CA LEU A 268 9.02 -1.74 2.43
C LEU A 268 9.14 -0.30 1.91
N ALA A 269 9.00 -0.08 0.60
CA ALA A 269 9.04 1.26 0.03
C ALA A 269 7.87 2.13 0.55
N LEU A 270 6.65 1.59 0.57
CA LEU A 270 5.48 2.29 1.12
C LEU A 270 5.62 2.53 2.63
N LEU A 271 6.19 1.59 3.38
CA LEU A 271 6.48 1.76 4.80
C LEU A 271 7.48 2.92 5.01
N ALA A 272 8.58 2.95 4.26
CA ALA A 272 9.57 4.02 4.35
C ALA A 272 8.98 5.40 4.01
N ILE A 273 8.13 5.48 2.97
CA ILE A 273 7.41 6.71 2.59
C ILE A 273 6.47 7.15 3.72
N THR A 274 5.71 6.21 4.30
CA THR A 274 4.74 6.49 5.37
C THR A 274 5.43 6.92 6.66
N ILE A 275 6.55 6.28 7.03
CA ILE A 275 7.37 6.70 8.15
C ILE A 275 7.86 8.13 7.90
N ARG A 276 8.49 8.38 6.76
CA ARG A 276 9.07 9.69 6.44
C ARG A 276 8.04 10.80 6.45
N HIS A 277 6.89 10.62 5.79
CA HIS A 277 5.94 11.71 5.59
C HIS A 277 4.88 11.79 6.69
N THR A 278 4.24 10.67 7.00
CA THR A 278 3.10 10.65 7.90
C THR A 278 3.55 10.66 9.36
N ILE A 279 4.53 9.83 9.71
CA ILE A 279 4.94 9.67 11.11
C ILE A 279 5.90 10.79 11.53
N LEU A 280 6.95 11.04 10.75
CA LEU A 280 7.97 12.03 11.10
C LEU A 280 7.52 13.48 10.87
N HIS A 281 6.61 13.75 9.94
CA HIS A 281 6.21 15.10 9.55
C HIS A 281 4.70 15.37 9.58
N GLY A 282 3.87 14.43 10.03
CA GLY A 282 2.42 14.61 10.09
C GLY A 282 1.73 14.84 8.74
N ARG A 283 2.43 14.61 7.61
CA ARG A 283 1.93 14.88 6.25
C ARG A 283 1.16 13.69 5.68
N HIS A 284 0.05 13.95 5.02
CA HIS A 284 -0.62 12.98 4.16
C HIS A 284 -0.18 13.21 2.72
N THR A 285 -0.45 12.25 1.84
CA THR A 285 -0.06 12.33 0.42
C THR A 285 -0.59 13.60 -0.26
N ILE A 286 -1.75 14.13 0.14
CA ILE A 286 -2.26 15.41 -0.37
C ILE A 286 -1.33 16.60 -0.04
N ASP A 287 -0.74 16.62 1.16
CA ASP A 287 0.18 17.67 1.58
C ASP A 287 1.52 17.53 0.84
N VAL A 288 1.97 16.28 0.63
CA VAL A 288 3.17 15.98 -0.16
C VAL A 288 2.99 16.38 -1.63
N GLU A 289 1.81 16.14 -2.22
CA GLU A 289 1.49 16.54 -3.60
C GLU A 289 1.50 18.06 -3.75
N ARG A 290 0.86 18.78 -2.81
CA ARG A 290 0.88 20.26 -2.77
C ARG A 290 2.31 20.79 -2.68
N PHE A 291 3.13 20.25 -1.77
CA PHE A 291 4.53 20.64 -1.64
C PHE A 291 5.37 20.33 -2.89
N ARG A 292 5.18 19.15 -3.49
CA ARG A 292 5.91 18.74 -4.71
C ARG A 292 5.60 19.62 -5.91
N ARG A 293 4.36 20.11 -6.04
CA ARG A 293 3.99 21.05 -7.11
C ARG A 293 4.50 22.47 -6.84
N TRP A 294 4.58 22.86 -5.57
CA TRP A 294 5.11 24.15 -5.16
C TRP A 294 6.63 24.29 -5.40
N ARG A 295 7.41 23.26 -5.04
CA ARG A 295 8.89 23.31 -4.98
C ARG A 295 9.61 23.73 -6.27
N PRO A 296 9.27 23.22 -7.48
CA PRO A 296 10.03 23.52 -8.71
C PRO A 296 9.88 24.97 -9.19
N HIS A 297 8.86 25.68 -8.71
CA HIS A 297 8.41 26.93 -9.31
C HIS A 297 8.73 28.17 -8.48
N HIS A 298 9.41 28.05 -7.33
CA HIS A 298 9.65 29.16 -6.39
C HIS A 298 8.39 30.02 -6.14
N GLY A 299 7.22 29.38 -6.15
CA GLY A 299 5.92 30.03 -5.99
C GLY A 299 5.25 30.64 -7.23
N LYS A 300 5.71 30.33 -8.45
CA LYS A 300 5.08 30.74 -9.72
C LYS A 300 4.67 29.53 -10.56
N ASP A 301 3.49 28.95 -10.32
CA ASP A 301 2.98 27.84 -11.13
C ASP A 301 2.61 28.32 -12.55
N PRO A 302 3.22 27.79 -13.63
CA PRO A 302 2.87 28.13 -15.02
C PRO A 302 1.47 27.63 -15.44
N ALA A 303 0.83 26.74 -14.68
CA ALA A 303 -0.46 26.12 -15.02
C ALA A 303 -1.68 26.82 -14.38
N GLY A 304 -1.50 27.94 -13.66
CA GLY A 304 -2.60 28.70 -13.06
C GLY A 304 -3.30 28.03 -11.87
N TRP A 305 -2.78 26.90 -11.37
CA TRP A 305 -3.30 26.22 -10.18
C TRP A 305 -2.49 26.62 -8.94
N ASP A 306 -3.14 27.21 -7.92
CA ASP A 306 -2.46 27.58 -6.68
C ASP A 306 -2.46 26.38 -5.69
N PRO A 307 -1.30 25.80 -5.33
CA PRO A 307 -1.22 24.71 -4.36
C PRO A 307 -1.49 25.16 -2.91
N ARG A 308 -1.49 26.47 -2.65
CA ARG A 308 -1.69 27.05 -1.31
C ARG A 308 -3.14 26.88 -0.87
N VAL A 309 -3.34 26.80 0.43
CA VAL A 309 -4.66 26.58 1.03
C VAL A 309 -5.05 27.81 1.83
N LYS A 310 -6.27 28.31 1.62
CA LYS A 310 -6.84 29.34 2.47
C LYS A 310 -7.60 28.68 3.60
N VAL A 311 -7.34 29.09 4.83
CA VAL A 311 -8.01 28.56 6.01
C VAL A 311 -8.58 29.68 6.86
N TRP A 312 -9.76 29.45 7.43
CA TRP A 312 -10.27 30.28 8.51
C TRP A 312 -9.52 29.95 9.80
N VAL A 313 -9.07 30.97 10.54
CA VAL A 313 -8.42 30.82 11.84
C VAL A 313 -9.23 31.60 12.88
N PRO A 314 -9.84 30.92 13.87
CA PRO A 314 -10.56 31.60 14.94
C PRO A 314 -9.60 32.37 15.86
N ASP A 315 -10.05 33.51 16.35
CA ASP A 315 -9.34 34.27 17.37
C ASP A 315 -9.31 33.53 18.72
N ARG A 316 -8.67 34.13 19.73
CA ARG A 316 -8.59 33.54 21.08
C ARG A 316 -9.94 33.55 21.81
N THR A 317 -10.85 34.46 21.43
CA THR A 317 -12.16 34.66 22.05
C THR A 317 -13.24 33.75 21.47
N GLY A 318 -13.01 33.15 20.30
CA GLY A 318 -13.98 32.31 19.58
C GLY A 318 -15.15 33.10 18.98
N THR A 319 -15.08 34.44 18.99
CA THR A 319 -16.13 35.35 18.52
C THR A 319 -15.82 35.95 17.16
N GLY A 320 -14.57 35.84 16.71
CA GLY A 320 -14.10 36.32 15.43
C GLY A 320 -12.95 35.45 14.89
N GLY A 321 -12.29 35.95 13.85
CA GLY A 321 -11.20 35.24 13.20
C GLY A 321 -10.83 35.92 11.89
N LYS A 322 -9.89 35.30 11.18
CA LYS A 322 -9.42 35.79 9.89
C LYS A 322 -9.07 34.65 8.95
N VAL A 323 -9.10 34.95 7.66
CA VAL A 323 -8.59 34.03 6.64
C VAL A 323 -7.09 34.19 6.54
N VAL A 324 -6.38 33.07 6.52
CA VAL A 324 -4.93 33.01 6.41
C VAL A 324 -4.57 32.05 5.28
N ARG A 325 -3.49 32.37 4.56
CA ARG A 325 -2.93 31.49 3.53
C ARG A 325 -1.86 30.59 4.16
N LEU A 326 -1.97 29.29 3.89
CA LEU A 326 -0.98 28.28 4.26
C LEU A 326 -0.06 28.02 3.07
N GLU A 327 1.24 28.11 3.31
CA GLU A 327 2.25 27.76 2.31
C GLU A 327 2.48 26.24 2.31
N PRO A 328 2.58 25.58 1.14
CA PRO A 328 2.76 24.12 1.05
C PRO A 328 4.01 23.58 1.76
N SER A 329 5.00 24.42 2.03
CA SER A 329 6.20 24.07 2.79
C SER A 329 5.97 24.00 4.30
N GLU A 330 4.83 24.48 4.79
CA GLU A 330 4.53 24.61 6.21
C GLU A 330 3.85 23.35 6.74
N ASP A 331 4.47 22.77 7.77
CA ASP A 331 4.00 21.55 8.40
C ASP A 331 3.06 21.86 9.57
N VAL A 332 1.96 22.54 9.25
CA VAL A 332 0.97 23.03 10.23
C VAL A 332 0.34 21.89 11.05
N PHE A 333 0.30 20.68 10.48
CA PHE A 333 -0.23 19.47 11.14
C PHE A 333 0.85 18.58 11.75
N ASP A 334 2.12 18.98 11.70
CA ASP A 334 3.18 18.26 12.41
C ASP A 334 3.15 18.66 13.89
N ASN A 335 2.77 17.69 14.72
CA ASN A 335 2.68 17.87 16.16
C ASN A 335 3.88 17.21 16.89
N GLY A 336 4.88 16.73 16.15
CA GLY A 336 6.00 15.95 16.67
C GLY A 336 5.76 14.45 16.56
N LEU A 337 6.85 13.68 16.56
CA LEU A 337 6.86 12.24 16.28
C LEU A 337 5.87 11.44 17.13
N ILE A 338 5.85 11.69 18.44
CA ILE A 338 5.01 10.94 19.39
C ILE A 338 3.53 11.26 19.15
N GLN A 339 3.19 12.53 19.01
CA GLN A 339 1.83 12.99 18.79
C GLN A 339 1.29 12.58 17.42
N ASN A 340 2.12 12.63 16.38
CA ASN A 340 1.77 12.14 15.05
C ASN A 340 1.48 10.63 15.09
N TRP A 341 2.33 9.85 15.78
CA TRP A 341 2.13 8.41 15.96
C TRP A 341 0.87 8.10 16.76
N GLN A 342 0.66 8.76 17.90
CA GLN A 342 -0.53 8.58 18.75
C GLN A 342 -1.82 9.01 18.04
N GLY A 343 -1.76 10.06 17.22
CA GLY A 343 -2.88 10.52 16.40
C GLY A 343 -3.30 9.48 15.35
N LEU A 344 -2.38 8.63 14.90
CA LEU A 344 -2.65 7.55 13.95
C LEU A 344 -3.03 6.23 14.65
N MET A 345 -2.28 5.82 15.66
CA MET A 345 -2.35 4.48 16.24
C MET A 345 -3.23 4.40 17.49
N GLY A 346 -3.50 5.53 18.13
CA GLY A 346 -4.15 5.60 19.44
C GLY A 346 -3.17 5.99 20.55
N THR A 347 -3.70 6.47 21.68
CA THR A 347 -2.88 6.86 22.84
C THR A 347 -2.42 5.67 23.66
N GLN A 348 -3.19 4.58 23.61
CA GLN A 348 -2.93 3.38 24.41
C GLN A 348 -2.19 2.34 23.58
N ILE A 349 -1.17 1.71 24.16
CA ILE A 349 -0.29 0.75 23.45
C ILE A 349 -1.09 -0.42 22.88
N PHE A 350 -2.11 -0.93 23.57
CA PHE A 350 -2.91 -2.04 23.04
C PHE A 350 -3.70 -1.64 21.78
N GLU A 351 -4.06 -0.35 21.64
CA GLU A 351 -4.74 0.14 20.43
C GLU A 351 -3.84 -0.03 19.21
N TRP A 352 -2.51 0.02 19.38
CA TRP A 352 -1.58 -0.10 18.26
C TRP A 352 -1.66 -1.46 17.57
N PHE A 353 -2.20 -2.48 18.25
CA PHE A 353 -2.31 -3.85 17.78
C PHE A 353 -3.73 -4.22 17.30
N VAL A 354 -4.72 -3.33 17.41
CA VAL A 354 -6.08 -3.53 16.88
C VAL A 354 -6.37 -2.56 15.73
N PRO A 355 -7.23 -2.92 14.76
CA PRO A 355 -7.47 -2.05 13.59
C PRO A 355 -8.29 -0.80 13.89
N TRP A 356 -9.00 -0.75 15.01
CA TRP A 356 -9.77 0.42 15.45
C TRP A 356 -9.03 1.20 16.54
N THR A 357 -9.38 2.47 16.73
CA THR A 357 -9.01 3.27 17.91
C THR A 357 -10.23 3.36 18.81
N ALA A 358 -10.08 3.13 20.12
CA ALA A 358 -11.20 3.14 21.06
C ALA A 358 -11.70 4.57 21.34
N ALA A 359 -10.80 5.56 21.29
CA ALA A 359 -11.14 6.98 21.36
C ALA A 359 -10.05 7.85 20.72
N SER A 360 -10.44 9.04 20.22
CA SER A 360 -9.46 10.07 19.86
C SER A 360 -8.78 10.61 21.13
N PRO A 361 -7.47 10.91 21.12
CA PRO A 361 -6.74 11.48 22.26
C PRO A 361 -7.42 12.71 22.91
N SER A 362 -8.25 13.44 22.17
CA SER A 362 -8.92 14.65 22.61
C SER A 362 -10.30 14.44 23.26
N GLY A 363 -10.81 13.21 23.37
CA GLY A 363 -12.16 12.92 23.91
C GLY A 363 -13.33 13.46 23.06
N VAL A 364 -13.05 14.32 22.09
CA VAL A 364 -13.95 14.71 21.01
C VAL A 364 -13.86 13.60 19.97
N ARG A 365 -14.97 12.94 19.63
CA ARG A 365 -15.06 12.21 18.35
C ARG A 365 -14.61 13.22 17.31
N GLN A 366 -13.38 13.09 16.77
CA GLN A 366 -12.89 13.92 15.67
C GLN A 366 -14.08 14.17 14.76
N SER A 367 -14.46 15.43 14.62
CA SER A 367 -15.68 15.88 13.96
C SER A 367 -15.68 15.38 12.52
N GLU A 368 -15.97 14.11 12.28
CA GLU A 368 -16.00 13.41 10.99
C GLU A 368 -14.86 13.79 10.01
N GLY A 369 -13.62 13.94 10.51
CA GLY A 369 -12.46 14.35 9.69
C GLY A 369 -12.55 15.78 9.12
N VAL A 370 -13.32 16.65 9.79
CA VAL A 370 -13.48 18.08 9.48
C VAL A 370 -12.49 18.95 10.22
N GLU A 371 -12.22 18.63 11.48
CA GLU A 371 -11.22 19.30 12.31
C GLU A 371 -9.94 18.49 12.42
N TRP A 372 -8.81 19.20 12.40
CA TRP A 372 -7.48 18.63 12.51
C TRP A 372 -6.74 19.29 13.67
N HIS A 373 -6.05 18.47 14.47
CA HIS A 373 -5.23 18.99 15.55
C HIS A 373 -4.05 19.80 15.00
N ILE A 374 -3.96 21.05 15.43
CA ILE A 374 -2.87 21.99 15.16
C ILE A 374 -2.27 22.36 16.51
N SER A 375 -0.95 22.28 16.65
CA SER A 375 -0.26 22.60 17.90
C SER A 375 -0.52 24.05 18.34
N SER A 376 -0.41 24.33 19.64
CA SER A 376 -0.56 25.68 20.19
C SER A 376 0.38 26.68 19.50
N ASP A 377 1.61 26.27 19.22
CA ASP A 377 2.63 27.10 18.60
C ASP A 377 2.27 27.46 17.16
N TRP A 378 1.73 26.51 16.40
CA TRP A 378 1.24 26.77 15.06
C TRP A 378 -0.02 27.62 15.09
N MET A 379 -0.96 27.35 16.00
CA MET A 379 -2.16 28.18 16.16
C MET A 379 -1.81 29.64 16.47
N GLU A 380 -0.81 29.88 17.29
CA GLU A 380 -0.35 31.25 17.59
C GLU A 380 0.26 31.92 16.36
N LYS A 381 1.18 31.23 15.66
CA LYS A 381 1.76 31.72 14.40
C LYS A 381 0.69 32.05 13.35
N LEU A 382 -0.36 31.23 13.25
CA LEU A 382 -1.47 31.48 12.33
C LEU A 382 -2.30 32.69 12.75
N ARG A 383 -2.53 32.90 14.06
CA ARG A 383 -3.23 34.06 14.60
C ARG A 383 -2.42 35.36 14.48
N GLU A 384 -1.10 35.29 14.43
CA GLU A 384 -0.24 36.48 14.25
C GLU A 384 -0.13 36.92 12.78
N ARG A 385 -0.38 36.03 11.82
CA ARG A 385 -0.28 36.35 10.38
C ARG A 385 -1.21 37.44 9.92
N GLU A 386 -0.79 38.19 8.91
CA GLU A 386 -1.66 39.13 8.21
C GLU A 386 -2.88 38.41 7.61
N ALA A 387 -4.03 39.08 7.67
CA ALA A 387 -5.23 38.56 7.06
C ALA A 387 -5.06 38.49 5.54
N PHE A 388 -5.49 37.38 4.96
CA PHE A 388 -5.50 37.23 3.52
C PHE A 388 -6.49 38.22 2.89
N GLN A 389 -5.99 39.07 2.01
CA GLN A 389 -6.78 39.99 1.19
C GLN A 389 -6.76 39.48 -0.26
N ASP A 390 -7.93 39.36 -0.88
CA ASP A 390 -8.00 39.15 -2.33
C ASP A 390 -7.49 40.43 -3.00
N LEU A 391 -6.37 40.37 -3.73
CA LEU A 391 -5.77 41.52 -4.44
C LEU A 391 -6.60 41.97 -5.67
N THR A 392 -7.91 41.72 -5.66
CA THR A 392 -8.86 42.10 -6.69
C THR A 392 -10.16 42.54 -6.02
N SER A 393 -10.18 43.79 -5.58
CA SER A 393 -11.40 44.60 -5.41
C SER A 393 -11.15 45.95 -6.04
#